data_AF-A0A6M5Y611-F1
#
_entry.id   AF-A0A6M5Y611-F1
#
_cell.length_a   1.000
_cell.length_b   1.000
_cell.length_c   1.000
_cell.angle_alpha   90.00
_cell.angle_beta   90.00
_cell.angle_gamma   90.00
#
_symmetry.space_group_name_H-M   'P 1'
#
loop_
_entity.id
_entity.type
_entity.pdbx_description
1 polymer ?
#
loop_
_entity_poly.entity_id
_entity_poly.type
_entity_poly.pdbx_seq_one_letter_code
_entity_poly.pdbx_strand_id
1 'polypeptide(L)'
;MKSFLCLVGLIGLLTVSGVSYAQTTPASTPAADSTTLQSYVGTYTFNSGSPIQKFTVTTEKGELYGEADDFGKNRLVKQAGADTYKSTSSYGSIITFVRDAATRTITSLTLAAQGAELTAKKATP
;
A
#
# COMPACT_ATOMS: atom_id res chain seq x y z
N MET A 1 7.51 -17.73 -51.05
CA MET A 1 6.53 -18.49 -51.87
C MET A 1 6.32 -19.81 -51.15
N LYS A 2 5.15 -20.30 -50.75
CA LYS A 2 3.77 -20.04 -51.14
C LYS A 2 2.86 -20.29 -49.94
N SER A 3 1.84 -19.44 -49.85
CA SER A 3 0.61 -19.65 -49.11
C SER A 3 -0.06 -20.96 -49.58
N PHE A 4 -0.59 -21.75 -48.65
CA PHE A 4 -1.60 -22.75 -48.96
C PHE A 4 -2.84 -22.52 -48.09
N LEU A 5 -3.73 -21.78 -48.73
CA LEU A 5 -5.16 -21.72 -48.49
C LEU A 5 -5.75 -23.12 -48.63
N CYS A 6 -6.43 -23.63 -47.61
CA CYS A 6 -7.29 -24.81 -47.74
C CYS A 6 -8.70 -24.42 -47.30
N LEU A 7 -9.63 -24.57 -48.23
CA LEU A 7 -11.03 -24.16 -48.19
C LEU A 7 -11.91 -25.41 -48.00
N VAL A 8 -13.04 -25.21 -47.33
CA VAL A 8 -14.27 -26.03 -47.27
C VAL A 8 -14.25 -27.29 -46.39
N GLY A 9 -15.17 -27.32 -45.43
CA GLY A 9 -15.60 -28.50 -44.70
C GLY A 9 -16.93 -28.26 -43.99
N LEU A 10 -18.01 -28.62 -44.69
CA LEU A 10 -19.42 -28.47 -44.37
C LEU A 10 -19.89 -29.43 -43.24
N ILE A 11 -20.75 -28.91 -42.35
CA ILE A 11 -21.80 -29.57 -41.54
C ILE A 11 -21.42 -30.79 -40.68
N GLY A 12 -21.56 -30.60 -39.36
CA GLY A 12 -21.74 -31.67 -38.38
C GLY A 12 -22.59 -31.18 -37.21
N LEU A 13 -23.91 -31.33 -37.32
CA LEU A 13 -24.84 -31.17 -36.21
C LEU A 13 -24.70 -32.40 -35.30
N LEU A 14 -24.15 -32.23 -34.11
CA LEU A 14 -24.11 -33.27 -33.07
C LEU A 14 -24.40 -32.63 -31.72
N THR A 15 -25.54 -33.02 -31.17
CA THR A 15 -26.02 -32.74 -29.83
C THR A 15 -25.08 -33.34 -28.79
N VAL A 16 -24.53 -32.51 -27.90
CA VAL A 16 -23.79 -32.97 -26.73
C VAL A 16 -24.38 -32.33 -25.47
N SER A 17 -24.68 -33.22 -24.53
CA SER A 17 -25.25 -33.07 -23.20
C SER A 17 -24.62 -31.92 -22.41
N GLY A 18 -25.46 -31.15 -21.72
CA GLY A 18 -25.03 -30.10 -20.80
C GLY A 18 -24.17 -30.64 -19.68
N VAL A 19 -22.86 -30.43 -19.78
CA VAL A 19 -21.94 -30.43 -18.64
C VAL A 19 -22.05 -29.06 -17.98
N SER A 20 -22.61 -29.04 -16.78
CA SER A 20 -22.57 -27.86 -15.91
C SER A 20 -21.13 -27.58 -15.54
N TYR A 21 -20.52 -26.60 -16.20
CA TYR A 21 -19.26 -26.02 -15.73
C TYR A 21 -19.56 -25.31 -14.42
N ALA A 22 -19.02 -25.83 -13.32
CA ALA A 22 -18.89 -25.07 -12.10
C ALA A 22 -18.13 -23.79 -12.44
N GLN A 23 -18.82 -22.64 -12.37
CA GLN A 23 -18.21 -21.35 -12.54
C GLN A 23 -17.20 -21.18 -11.40
N THR A 24 -15.93 -21.37 -11.69
CA THR A 24 -14.86 -20.76 -10.91
C THR A 24 -15.02 -19.26 -11.10
N THR A 25 -15.73 -18.62 -10.18
CA THR A 25 -15.63 -17.18 -9.96
C THR A 25 -14.14 -16.84 -9.94
N PRO A 26 -13.66 -15.92 -10.79
CA PRO A 26 -12.36 -15.34 -10.57
C PRO A 26 -12.37 -14.83 -9.13
N ALA A 27 -11.49 -15.39 -8.30
CA ALA A 27 -11.24 -14.87 -6.98
C ALA A 27 -11.00 -13.37 -7.14
N SER A 28 -11.91 -12.57 -6.58
CA SER A 28 -11.76 -11.13 -6.54
C SER A 28 -10.36 -10.84 -6.05
N THR A 29 -9.51 -10.35 -6.94
CA THR A 29 -8.24 -9.74 -6.58
C THR A 29 -8.58 -8.78 -5.44
N PRO A 30 -7.90 -8.85 -4.28
CA PRO A 30 -8.12 -7.87 -3.23
C PRO A 30 -8.07 -6.51 -3.90
N ALA A 31 -9.15 -5.74 -3.80
CA ALA A 31 -9.19 -4.38 -4.31
C ALA A 31 -7.91 -3.73 -3.79
N ALA A 32 -7.00 -3.37 -4.71
CA ALA A 32 -5.81 -2.65 -4.36
C ALA A 32 -6.30 -1.46 -3.56
N ASP A 33 -6.00 -1.45 -2.26
CA ASP A 33 -6.42 -0.40 -1.34
C ASP A 33 -5.82 0.88 -1.89
N SER A 34 -6.61 1.60 -2.68
CA SER A 34 -6.31 2.93 -3.19
C SER A 34 -6.51 3.90 -2.03
N THR A 35 -5.78 3.63 -0.95
CA THR A 35 -5.46 4.64 0.01
C THR A 35 -4.68 5.69 -0.77
N THR A 36 -5.35 6.79 -1.08
CA THR A 36 -4.69 7.95 -1.66
C THR A 36 -3.55 8.34 -0.71
N LEU A 37 -2.33 8.50 -1.24
CA LEU A 37 -1.15 8.78 -0.41
C LEU A 37 -1.35 10.02 0.49
N GLN A 38 -2.25 10.91 0.08
CA GLN A 38 -2.71 12.06 0.86
C GLN A 38 -3.28 11.72 2.23
N SER A 39 -3.86 10.55 2.42
CA SER A 39 -4.38 10.15 3.75
C SER A 39 -3.26 9.97 4.80
N TYR A 40 -2.03 9.67 4.36
CA TYR A 40 -0.86 9.58 5.23
C TYR A 40 -0.18 10.93 5.47
N VAL A 41 -0.44 11.93 4.62
CA VAL A 41 0.17 13.26 4.75
C VAL A 41 -0.30 13.93 6.02
N GLY A 42 0.64 14.53 6.75
CA GLY A 42 0.38 15.25 7.98
C GLY A 42 1.58 15.29 8.91
N THR A 43 1.37 15.93 10.04
CA THR A 43 2.35 15.95 11.14
C THR A 43 1.91 14.97 12.21
N TYR A 44 2.85 14.20 12.72
CA TYR A 44 2.65 13.22 13.77
C TYR A 44 3.52 13.59 14.97
N THR A 45 2.90 13.67 16.15
CA THR A 45 3.56 14.12 17.38
C THR A 45 3.77 12.93 18.31
N PHE A 46 5.01 12.72 18.74
CA PHE A 46 5.35 11.69 19.72
C PHE A 46 5.03 12.15 21.15
N ASN A 47 4.99 11.20 22.07
CA ASN A 47 4.82 11.50 23.50
C ASN A 47 6.01 12.33 24.04
N SER A 48 5.75 13.10 25.09
CA SER A 48 6.81 13.83 25.80
C SER A 48 7.90 12.86 26.30
N GLY A 49 9.17 13.28 26.16
CA GLY A 49 10.35 12.46 26.52
C GLY A 49 10.80 11.47 25.46
N SER A 50 10.15 11.42 24.29
CA SER A 50 10.63 10.70 23.12
C SER A 50 11.96 11.30 22.62
N PRO A 51 12.87 10.50 22.03
CA PRO A 51 14.12 11.03 21.45
C PRO A 51 13.87 11.92 20.21
N ILE A 52 12.66 11.84 19.64
CA ILE A 52 12.16 12.73 18.59
C ILE A 52 10.75 13.20 18.95
N GLN A 53 10.40 14.43 18.60
CA GLN A 53 9.13 15.04 18.97
C GLN A 53 8.11 15.01 17.83
N LYS A 54 8.57 15.08 16.58
CA LYS A 54 7.71 15.20 15.41
C LYS A 54 8.18 14.32 14.26
N PHE A 55 7.22 13.74 13.54
CA PHE A 55 7.41 13.14 12.23
C PHE A 55 6.47 13.78 11.22
N THR A 56 7.00 14.43 10.18
CA THR A 56 6.21 15.04 9.11
C THR A 56 6.23 14.14 7.89
N VAL A 57 5.04 13.85 7.37
CA VAL A 57 4.85 13.05 6.16
C VAL A 57 4.34 13.96 5.04
N THR A 58 5.05 13.95 3.91
CA THR A 58 4.69 14.69 2.70
C THR A 58 4.59 13.77 1.49
N THR A 59 3.97 14.27 0.42
CA THR A 59 3.96 13.62 -0.89
C THR A 59 4.70 14.49 -1.90
N GLU A 60 5.63 13.88 -2.65
CA GLU A 60 6.36 14.53 -3.73
C GLU A 60 6.45 13.56 -4.91
N LYS A 61 6.03 14.01 -6.10
CA LYS A 61 6.08 13.21 -7.34
C LYS A 61 5.44 11.81 -7.21
N GLY A 62 4.37 11.70 -6.42
CA GLY A 62 3.66 10.43 -6.22
C GLY A 62 4.32 9.49 -5.22
N GLU A 63 5.30 9.95 -4.44
CA GLU A 63 5.99 9.18 -3.42
C GLU A 63 5.82 9.82 -2.05
N LEU A 64 5.85 9.01 -0.99
CA LEU A 64 5.85 9.50 0.38
C LEU A 64 7.26 9.83 0.84
N TYR A 65 7.37 10.91 1.60
CA TYR A 65 8.58 11.28 2.31
C TYR A 65 8.25 11.48 3.79
N GLY A 66 9.21 11.12 4.65
CA GLY A 66 9.13 11.28 6.09
C GLY A 66 10.33 12.05 6.60
N GLU A 67 10.08 12.97 7.53
CA GLU A 67 11.10 13.78 8.18
C GLU A 67 10.86 13.75 9.69
N ALA A 68 11.85 13.24 10.45
CA ALA A 68 11.82 13.22 11.91
C ALA A 68 12.59 14.45 12.41
N ASP A 69 11.93 15.39 13.09
CA ASP A 69 12.52 16.66 13.55
C ASP A 69 13.53 17.25 12.54
N ASP A 70 14.81 17.32 12.91
CA ASP A 70 15.91 17.86 12.09
C ASP A 70 16.80 16.76 11.47
N PHE A 71 16.37 15.49 11.49
CA PHE A 71 17.10 14.34 10.92
C PHE A 71 16.96 14.21 9.40
N GLY A 72 16.29 15.17 8.78
CA GLY A 72 16.16 15.32 7.34
C GLY A 72 15.08 14.44 6.71
N LYS A 73 14.72 14.83 5.50
CA LYS A 73 13.65 14.24 4.71
C LYS A 73 14.13 13.03 3.90
N ASN A 74 13.45 11.90 4.08
CA ASN A 74 13.79 10.63 3.44
C ASN A 74 12.58 10.01 2.75
N ARG A 75 12.81 9.29 1.64
CA ARG A 75 11.74 8.59 0.92
C ARG A 75 11.22 7.43 1.77
N LEU A 76 9.92 7.19 1.72
CA LEU A 76 9.25 6.08 2.40
C LEU A 76 8.83 5.03 1.36
N VAL A 77 9.49 3.87 1.40
CA VAL A 77 9.29 2.79 0.44
C VAL A 77 8.23 1.82 0.96
N LYS A 78 7.15 1.64 0.20
CA LYS A 78 6.05 0.73 0.57
C LYS A 78 6.59 -0.69 0.81
N GLN A 79 6.13 -1.32 1.88
CA GLN A 79 6.43 -2.71 2.23
C GLN A 79 5.20 -3.61 2.01
N ALA A 80 5.39 -4.93 2.10
CA ALA A 80 4.31 -5.91 1.95
C ALA A 80 3.21 -5.78 3.03
N GLY A 81 3.53 -5.20 4.19
CA GLY A 81 2.56 -4.94 5.25
C GLY A 81 1.55 -3.83 4.90
N ALA A 82 0.32 -4.01 5.39
CA ALA A 82 -0.72 -2.98 5.31
C ALA A 82 -0.20 -1.69 5.97
N ASP A 83 -0.32 -0.57 5.26
CA ASP A 83 0.13 0.73 5.76
C ASP A 83 1.58 0.77 6.30
N THR A 84 2.45 -0.15 5.85
CA THR A 84 3.84 -0.23 6.27
C THR A 84 4.77 0.33 5.21
N TYR A 85 5.74 1.14 5.63
CA TYR A 85 6.76 1.75 4.80
C TYR A 85 8.12 1.68 5.49
N LYS A 86 9.20 1.63 4.70
CA LYS A 86 10.58 1.71 5.18
C LYS A 86 11.21 3.03 4.76
N SER A 87 11.78 3.77 5.69
CA SER A 87 12.56 4.98 5.40
C SER A 87 13.88 4.63 4.71
N THR A 88 14.28 5.44 3.73
CA THR A 88 15.62 5.38 3.10
C THR A 88 16.72 6.02 3.93
N SER A 89 16.42 6.55 5.12
CA SER A 89 17.44 7.07 6.05
C SER A 89 18.45 5.98 6.45
N SER A 90 19.61 6.38 6.97
CA SER A 90 20.62 5.46 7.52
C SER A 90 20.10 4.54 8.63
N TYR A 91 19.08 4.98 9.39
CA TYR A 91 18.44 4.18 10.43
C TYR A 91 17.52 3.08 9.88
N GLY A 92 17.12 3.18 8.61
CA GLY A 92 16.25 2.20 7.95
C GLY A 92 14.90 2.00 8.63
N SER A 93 14.37 3.01 9.31
CA SER A 93 13.19 2.92 10.18
C SER A 93 11.98 2.32 9.47
N ILE A 94 11.22 1.51 10.19
CA ILE A 94 9.93 0.98 9.73
C ILE A 94 8.81 1.85 10.29
N ILE A 95 7.99 2.41 9.40
CA ILE A 95 6.84 3.24 9.72
C ILE A 95 5.58 2.40 9.43
N THR A 96 4.75 2.19 10.44
CA THR A 96 3.45 1.54 10.28
C THR A 96 2.36 2.51 10.66
N PHE A 97 1.54 2.93 9.71
CA PHE A 97 0.42 3.81 10.01
C PHE A 97 -0.76 3.00 10.56
N VAL A 98 -1.48 3.61 11.50
CA VAL A 98 -2.64 3.02 12.15
C VAL A 98 -3.88 3.78 11.73
N ARG A 99 -4.91 3.02 11.36
CA ARG A 99 -6.22 3.55 11.05
C ARG A 99 -7.16 3.43 12.22
N ASP A 100 -8.01 4.42 12.39
CA ASP A 100 -9.21 4.29 13.17
C ASP A 100 -10.14 3.21 12.56
N ALA A 101 -10.64 2.31 13.40
CA ALA A 101 -11.40 1.15 12.93
C ALA A 101 -12.78 1.52 12.35
N ALA A 102 -13.40 2.59 12.84
CA ALA A 102 -14.73 3.01 12.41
C ALA A 102 -14.67 3.83 11.11
N THR A 103 -13.73 4.77 11.03
CA THR A 103 -13.63 5.76 9.95
C THR A 103 -12.61 5.40 8.88
N ARG A 104 -11.73 4.42 9.14
CA ARG A 104 -10.57 4.05 8.30
C ARG A 104 -9.57 5.19 8.05
N THR A 105 -9.66 6.27 8.82
CA THR A 105 -8.76 7.43 8.75
C THR A 105 -7.44 7.14 9.45
N ILE A 106 -6.33 7.66 8.94
CA ILE A 106 -5.02 7.52 9.60
C ILE A 106 -4.97 8.42 10.83
N THR A 107 -4.79 7.84 12.02
CA THR A 107 -4.82 8.55 13.30
C THR A 107 -3.49 8.54 14.04
N SER A 108 -2.62 7.57 13.75
CA SER A 108 -1.29 7.49 14.35
C SER A 108 -0.32 6.72 13.46
N LEU A 109 0.94 6.67 13.88
CA LEU A 109 1.94 5.76 13.35
C LEU A 109 2.78 5.17 14.48
N THR A 110 3.36 4.01 14.23
CA THR A 110 4.54 3.53 14.95
C THR A 110 5.78 3.71 14.08
N LEU A 111 6.89 4.04 14.71
CA LEU A 111 8.21 4.16 14.09
C LEU A 111 9.17 3.25 14.86
N ALA A 112 9.64 2.19 14.19
CA ALA A 112 10.61 1.26 14.74
C ALA A 112 11.99 1.51 14.13
N ALA A 113 12.99 1.74 14.99
CA ALA A 113 14.38 1.95 14.58
C ALA A 113 15.33 1.51 15.69
N GLN A 114 16.43 0.83 15.32
CA GLN A 114 17.50 0.44 16.26
C GLN A 114 17.01 -0.32 17.51
N GLY A 115 15.98 -1.15 17.37
CA GLY A 115 15.41 -1.93 18.47
C GLY A 115 14.46 -1.15 19.40
N ALA A 116 14.21 0.14 19.14
CA ALA A 116 13.17 0.91 19.81
C ALA A 116 11.93 1.06 18.92
N GLU A 117 10.77 1.18 19.54
CA GLU A 117 9.51 1.52 18.89
C GLU A 117 8.90 2.76 19.54
N LEU A 118 8.55 3.73 18.71
CA LEU A 118 7.98 5.01 19.13
C LEU A 118 6.60 5.16 18.50
N THR A 119 5.65 5.72 19.25
CA THR A 119 4.28 5.97 18.75
C THR A 119 4.02 7.46 18.66
N ALA A 120 3.49 7.89 17.52
CA ALA A 120 3.09 9.28 17.30
C ALA A 120 1.63 9.38 16.86
N LYS A 121 0.92 10.38 17.38
CA LYS A 121 -0.46 10.69 16.97
C LYS A 121 -0.46 11.71 15.86
N LYS A 122 -1.31 11.52 14.85
CA LYS A 122 -1.52 12.52 13.81
C LYS A 122 -2.13 13.76 14.46
N ALA A 123 -1.54 14.92 14.21
CA ALA A 123 -2.11 16.18 14.62
C ALA A 123 -3.51 16.31 14.01
N THR A 124 -4.50 16.62 14.84
CA THR A 124 -5.81 17.04 14.33
C THR A 124 -5.64 18.32 13.53
N PRO A 125 -6.25 18.42 12.34
CA PRO A 125 -6.34 19.69 11.63
C PRO A 125 -7.08 20.74 12.46
#